data_AF-A0A543FXG1-F1
#
_entry.id   AF-A0A543FXG1-F1
#
_cell.length_a   1.000
_cell.length_b   1.000
_cell.length_c   1.000
_cell.angle_alpha   90.00
_cell.angle_beta   90.00
_cell.angle_gamma   90.00
#
_symmetry.space_group_name_H-M   'P 1'
#
loop_
_entity.id
_entity.type
_entity.pdbx_description
1 polymer ?
#
loop_
_entity_poly.entity_id
_entity_poly.type
_entity_poly.pdbx_seq_one_letter_code
_entity_poly.pdbx_strand_id
1 'polypeptide(L)'
;MHMKGHMLQLLAERGPMWDYDIADDVMRVYDVSGDYWFGTVRLTLTDLFSSGLLDEIETAVDPEKSRGEEKLLFKFGLNDFGRTRMRQSGLMGESA
;
A
#
# COMPACT_ATOMS: atom_id res chain seq x y z
N MET A 1 12.42 2.49 9.04
CA MET A 1 11.79 1.59 8.05
C MET A 1 11.63 2.34 6.74
N HIS A 2 11.92 1.72 5.58
CA HIS A 2 11.60 2.32 4.28
C HIS A 2 10.09 2.21 3.97
N MET A 3 9.53 3.18 3.24
CA MET A 3 8.09 3.30 2.94
C MET A 3 7.47 1.99 2.42
N LYS A 4 8.18 1.25 1.56
CA LYS A 4 7.75 -0.06 1.07
C LYS A 4 7.50 -1.09 2.18
N GLY A 5 8.42 -1.17 3.14
CA GLY A 5 8.27 -2.08 4.28
C GLY A 5 7.10 -1.68 5.17
N HIS A 6 6.89 -0.38 5.36
CA HIS A 6 5.76 0.17 6.09
C HIS A 6 4.42 -0.19 5.43
N MET A 7 4.28 -0.03 4.11
CA MET A 7 3.04 -0.41 3.39
C MET A 7 2.69 -1.89 3.55
N LEU A 8 3.69 -2.78 3.46
CA LEU A 8 3.49 -4.21 3.65
C LEU A 8 3.02 -4.54 5.07
N GLN A 9 3.60 -3.89 6.08
CA GLN A 9 3.16 -4.05 7.47
C GLN A 9 1.76 -3.50 7.70
N LEU A 10 1.46 -2.32 7.14
CA LEU A 10 0.15 -1.70 7.21
C LEU A 10 -0.94 -2.65 6.68
N LEU A 11 -0.71 -3.26 5.52
CA LEU A 11 -1.61 -4.24 4.91
C LEU A 11 -1.66 -5.57 5.68
N ALA A 12 -0.55 -5.98 6.31
CA ALA A 12 -0.50 -7.17 7.16
C ALA A 12 -1.37 -7.01 8.42
N GLU A 13 -1.34 -5.82 9.03
CA GLU A 13 -2.01 -5.47 10.29
C GLU A 13 -3.48 -5.08 10.09
N ARG A 14 -3.79 -4.25 9.09
CA ARG A 14 -5.13 -3.67 8.89
C ARG A 14 -5.96 -4.39 7.83
N GLY A 15 -5.36 -5.31 7.07
CA GLY A 15 -6.01 -6.00 5.96
C GLY A 15 -6.07 -5.14 4.70
N PRO A 16 -6.97 -5.48 3.74
CA PRO A 16 -7.06 -4.77 2.48
C PRO A 16 -7.43 -3.29 2.60
N MET A 17 -6.70 -2.42 1.92
CA MET A 17 -6.85 -0.97 2.01
C MET A 17 -6.82 -0.31 0.62
N TRP A 18 -7.51 0.82 0.48
CA TRP A 18 -7.42 1.64 -0.71
C TRP A 18 -6.07 2.35 -0.81
N ASP A 19 -5.58 2.55 -2.02
CA ASP A 19 -4.32 3.24 -2.29
C ASP A 19 -4.25 4.66 -1.70
N TYR A 20 -5.38 5.37 -1.64
CA TYR A 20 -5.46 6.68 -0.98
C TYR A 20 -5.32 6.61 0.54
N ASP A 21 -5.95 5.62 1.20
CA ASP A 21 -5.82 5.44 2.66
C ASP A 21 -4.39 5.05 3.04
N ILE A 22 -3.75 4.21 2.21
CA ILE A 22 -2.35 3.83 2.37
C ILE A 22 -1.45 5.07 2.18
N ALA A 23 -1.74 5.89 1.18
CA ALA A 23 -0.97 7.10 0.91
C ALA A 23 -1.07 8.11 2.06
N ASP A 24 -2.26 8.32 2.61
CA ASP A 24 -2.47 9.21 3.76
C ASP A 24 -1.71 8.73 4.99
N ASP A 25 -1.73 7.42 5.28
CA ASP A 25 -0.95 6.86 6.40
C ASP A 25 0.56 7.01 6.20
N VAL A 26 1.07 6.69 5.00
CA VAL A 26 2.50 6.84 4.67
C VAL A 26 2.93 8.30 4.75
N MET A 27 2.20 9.23 4.11
CA MET A 27 2.53 10.65 4.14
C MET A 27 2.59 11.19 5.56
N ARG A 28 1.63 10.81 6.42
CA ARG A 28 1.61 11.16 7.84
C ARG A 28 2.79 10.58 8.62
N VAL A 29 3.11 9.30 8.43
CA VAL A 29 4.20 8.62 9.18
C VAL A 29 5.58 9.17 8.81
N TYR A 30 5.75 9.57 7.56
CA TYR A 30 7.03 10.04 7.04
C TYR A 30 7.16 11.57 6.97
N ASP A 31 6.17 12.32 7.45
CA ASP A 31 6.12 13.79 7.43
C ASP A 31 6.37 14.38 6.03
N VAL A 32 5.70 13.80 5.03
CA VAL A 32 5.77 14.23 3.62
C VAL A 32 4.36 14.47 3.07
N SER A 33 4.24 15.30 2.02
CA SER A 33 2.93 15.65 1.46
C SER A 33 2.98 16.05 -0.02
N GLY A 34 1.84 16.01 -0.69
CA GLY A 34 1.69 16.48 -2.08
C GLY A 34 1.60 15.34 -3.11
N ASP A 35 1.41 15.71 -4.37
CA ASP A 35 1.10 14.74 -5.45
C ASP A 35 2.30 13.86 -5.83
N TYR A 36 3.51 14.39 -5.68
CA TYR A 36 4.73 13.60 -5.86
C TYR A 36 4.74 12.37 -4.95
N TRP A 37 4.52 12.57 -3.65
CA TRP A 37 4.55 11.48 -2.67
C TRP A 37 3.34 10.55 -2.80
N PHE A 38 2.17 11.08 -3.14
CA PHE A 38 1.02 10.24 -3.49
C PHE A 38 1.35 9.32 -4.68
N GLY A 39 1.94 9.87 -5.73
CA GLY A 39 2.43 9.10 -6.88
C GLY A 39 3.50 8.07 -6.50
N THR A 40 4.44 8.42 -5.61
CA THR A 40 5.47 7.49 -5.09
C THR A 40 4.82 6.31 -4.35
N VAL A 41 3.80 6.55 -3.53
CA VAL A 41 3.07 5.48 -2.84
C VAL A 41 2.40 4.57 -3.84
N ARG A 42 1.65 5.12 -4.80
CA ARG A 42 0.97 4.33 -5.84
C ARG A 42 1.94 3.52 -6.68
N LEU A 43 3.05 4.11 -7.10
CA LEU A 43 4.10 3.41 -7.83
C LEU A 43 4.68 2.24 -7.00
N THR A 44 4.88 2.44 -5.71
CA THR A 44 5.38 1.39 -4.80
C THR A 44 4.35 0.26 -4.65
N LEU A 45 3.06 0.58 -4.54
CA LEU A 45 1.98 -0.41 -4.50
C LEU A 45 1.92 -1.22 -5.80
N THR A 46 2.05 -0.56 -6.95
CA THR A 46 2.13 -1.24 -8.25
C THR A 46 3.35 -2.17 -8.36
N ASP A 47 4.52 -1.76 -7.85
CA ASP A 47 5.72 -2.63 -7.80
C ASP A 47 5.50 -3.86 -6.91
N LEU A 48 4.87 -3.67 -5.73
CA LEU A 48 4.54 -4.76 -4.81
C LEU A 48 3.51 -5.74 -5.41
N PHE A 49 2.49 -5.23 -6.10
CA PHE A 49 1.54 -6.04 -6.86
C PHE A 49 2.24 -6.79 -8.00
N SER A 50 3.07 -6.10 -8.79
CA SER A 50 3.76 -6.70 -9.95
C SER A 50 4.78 -7.77 -9.55
N SER A 51 5.34 -7.68 -8.34
CA SER A 51 6.21 -8.71 -7.74
C SER A 51 5.45 -9.86 -7.08
N GLY A 52 4.11 -9.84 -7.11
CA GLY A 52 3.22 -10.90 -6.63
C GLY A 52 2.96 -10.88 -5.13
N LEU A 53 3.39 -9.85 -4.39
CA LEU A 53 3.21 -9.77 -2.94
C LEU A 53 1.79 -9.34 -2.55
N LEU A 54 1.10 -8.62 -3.43
CA LEU A 54 -0.25 -8.09 -3.21
C LEU A 54 -1.22 -8.62 -4.26
N ASP A 55 -2.48 -8.73 -3.88
CA ASP A 55 -3.60 -8.91 -4.81
C ASP A 55 -4.36 -7.58 -4.97
N GLU A 56 -4.90 -7.34 -6.16
CA GLU A 56 -5.94 -6.33 -6.40
C GLU A 56 -7.29 -6.91 -5.95
N ILE A 57 -7.90 -6.29 -4.95
CA ILE A 57 -9.16 -6.75 -4.34
C ILE A 57 -10.36 -6.08 -5.02
N GLU A 58 -10.22 -4.80 -5.35
CA GLU A 58 -11.29 -3.97 -5.91
C GLU A 58 -10.69 -2.79 -6.66
N THR A 59 -11.39 -2.35 -7.70
CA THR A 59 -11.06 -1.14 -8.46
C THR A 59 -12.30 -0.27 -8.62
N ALA A 60 -12.15 1.04 -8.40
CA ALA A 60 -13.24 2.01 -8.48
C ALA A 60 -12.78 3.32 -9.11
N VAL A 61 -13.73 4.18 -9.48
CA VAL A 61 -13.48 5.58 -9.85
C VAL A 61 -14.28 6.45 -8.90
N ASP A 62 -13.59 7.32 -8.16
CA ASP A 62 -14.21 8.28 -7.25
C ASP A 62 -13.45 9.62 -7.32
N PRO A 63 -14.02 10.64 -8.00
CA PRO A 63 -13.42 11.96 -8.13
C PRO A 63 -13.11 12.67 -6.79
N GLU A 64 -13.86 12.38 -5.73
CA GLU A 64 -13.65 12.97 -4.41
C GLU A 64 -12.39 12.39 -3.74
N LYS A 65 -12.06 11.14 -4.04
CA LYS A 65 -10.93 10.40 -3.46
C LYS A 65 -9.67 10.44 -4.33
N SER A 66 -9.82 10.75 -5.61
CA SER A 66 -8.73 10.84 -6.58
C SER A 66 -8.08 12.23 -6.66
N ARG A 67 -8.34 13.10 -5.68
CA ARG A 67 -7.87 14.50 -5.63
C ARG A 67 -8.37 15.35 -6.80
N GLY A 68 -9.61 15.11 -7.25
CA GLY A 68 -10.25 15.90 -8.30
C GLY A 68 -9.83 15.55 -9.72
N GLU A 69 -9.05 14.48 -9.92
CA GLU A 69 -8.70 13.96 -11.25
C GLU A 69 -9.43 12.64 -11.52
N GLU A 70 -9.93 12.38 -12.72
CA GLU A 70 -10.45 11.04 -13.05
C GLU A 70 -9.30 10.01 -13.05
N LYS A 71 -9.16 9.28 -11.93
CA LYS A 71 -8.16 8.22 -11.75
C LYS A 71 -8.86 6.97 -11.25
N LEU A 72 -8.43 5.81 -11.75
CA LEU A 72 -8.73 4.52 -11.11
C LEU A 72 -8.12 4.51 -9.72
N LEU A 73 -8.88 4.01 -8.74
CA LEU A 73 -8.47 3.76 -7.36
C LEU A 73 -8.42 2.25 -7.17
N PHE A 74 -7.40 1.78 -6.46
CA PHE A 74 -7.16 0.36 -6.27
C PHE A 74 -7.17 0.02 -4.79
N LYS A 75 -7.84 -1.08 -4.44
CA LYS A 75 -7.78 -1.68 -3.12
C LYS A 75 -6.82 -2.86 -3.18
N PHE A 76 -5.76 -2.79 -2.39
CA PHE A 76 -4.75 -3.85 -2.33
C PHE A 76 -4.88 -4.67 -1.06
N GLY A 77 -4.60 -5.97 -1.16
CA GLY A 77 -4.51 -6.89 -0.03
C GLY A 77 -3.20 -7.66 -0.06
N LEU A 78 -2.59 -7.89 1.12
CA LEU A 78 -1.41 -8.75 1.25
C LEU A 78 -1.82 -10.23 1.15
N ASN A 79 -1.27 -10.94 0.17
CA ASN A 79 -1.56 -12.35 -0.07
C ASN A 79 -0.62 -13.31 0.71
N ASP A 80 -0.87 -14.61 0.61
CA ASP A 80 -0.11 -15.64 1.35
C ASP A 80 1.37 -15.70 0.95
N PHE A 81 1.67 -15.48 -0.33
CA PHE A 81 3.05 -15.38 -0.81
C PHE A 81 3.74 -14.15 -0.21
N GLY A 82 3.06 -13.00 -0.22
CA GLY A 82 3.48 -11.76 0.43
C GLY A 82 3.83 -11.96 1.91
N ARG A 83 2.90 -12.53 2.68
CA ARG A 83 3.11 -12.86 4.10
C ARG A 83 4.32 -13.76 4.30
N THR A 84 4.48 -14.78 3.47
CA THR A 84 5.63 -15.69 3.54
C THR A 84 6.95 -14.96 3.29
N ARG A 85 7.01 -14.09 2.27
CA ARG A 85 8.19 -13.28 1.98
C ARG A 85 8.53 -12.31 3.10
N MET A 86 7.53 -11.70 3.73
CA MET A 86 7.74 -10.81 4.87
C MET A 86 8.32 -11.56 6.09
N ARG A 87 7.86 -12.78 6.38
CA ARG A 87 8.45 -13.61 7.45
C ARG A 87 9.91 -13.98 7.13
N GLN A 88 10.17 -14.39 5.89
CA GLN A 88 11.53 -14.76 5.45
C GLN A 88 12.53 -13.59 5.51
N SER A 89 12.07 -12.36 5.32
CA SER A 89 12.91 -11.17 5.39
C SER A 89 13.01 -10.54 6.79
N GLY A 90 12.32 -11.09 7.79
CA GLY A 90 12.25 -10.53 9.14
C GLY A 90 11.40 -9.26 9.24
N LEU A 91 10.55 -8.97 8.24
CA LEU A 91 9.67 -7.79 8.22
C LEU A 91 8.39 -8.00 9.04
N MET A 92 7.97 -9.24 9.25
CA MET A 92 7.00 -9.59 10.30
C MET A 92 7.78 -9.93 11.57
N GLY A 93 7.70 -9.09 12.61
CA GLY A 93 8.31 -9.39 13.91
C GLY A 93 7.73 -10.67 14.53
N GLU A 94 8.46 -11.26 15.48
CA GLU A 94 8.01 -12.41 16.29
C GLU A 94 6.88 -11.98 17.25
N SER A 95 5.67 -11.78 16.73
CA SER A 95 4.43 -11.75 17.51
C SER A 95 3.26 -11.84 16.54
N ALA A 96 2.78 -13.06 16.31
CA ALA A 96 1.41 -13.36 15.90
C ALA A 96 0.92 -14.50 16.80
#